data_AF-A0A950KML4-F1
#
_entry.id   AF-A0A950KML4-F1
#
_cell.length_a   1.000
_cell.length_b   1.000
_cell.length_c   1.000
_cell.angle_alpha   90.00
_cell.angle_beta   90.00
_cell.angle_gamma   90.00
#
_symmetry.space_group_name_H-M   'P 1'
#
loop_
_entity.id
_entity.type
_entity.pdbx_description
1 polymer ?
#
loop_
_entity_poly.entity_id
_entity_poly.type
_entity_poly.pdbx_seq_one_letter_code
_entity_poly.pdbx_strand_id
1 'polypeptide(L)'
;MTDLLDQPLTQLAWYTAVKSKSAPVERLGIRTWRDLLEHYPRRLEDRTRFARFPNGATSQPVCLRGIVRKVYSRFVRGRKIVE
;
A
#
# COMPACT_ATOMS: atom_id res chain seq x y z
N MET A 1 -22.47 14.36 22.16
CA MET A 1 -22.41 13.06 21.49
C MET A 1 -21.45 13.23 20.33
N THR A 2 -20.22 12.70 20.43
CA THR A 2 -19.25 12.80 19.34
C THR A 2 -19.71 11.91 18.19
N ASP A 3 -19.70 12.42 16.96
CA ASP A 3 -20.01 11.63 15.77
C ASP A 3 -19.01 10.45 15.67
N LEU A 4 -19.51 9.27 15.31
CA LEU A 4 -18.71 8.06 15.12
C LEU A 4 -17.55 8.31 14.16
N LEU A 5 -17.77 9.14 13.13
CA LEU A 5 -16.79 9.41 12.09
C LEU A 5 -15.64 10.32 12.54
N ASP A 6 -15.84 11.10 13.61
CA ASP A 6 -14.82 12.00 14.13
C ASP A 6 -13.88 11.33 15.14
N GLN A 7 -14.05 10.01 15.35
CA GLN A 7 -13.16 9.23 16.19
C GLN A 7 -11.75 9.15 15.61
N PRO A 8 -10.71 9.12 16.47
CA PRO A 8 -9.34 8.99 16.00
C PRO A 8 -9.09 7.61 15.40
N LEU A 9 -8.17 7.53 14.43
CA LEU A 9 -7.79 6.26 13.79
C LEU A 9 -7.31 5.19 14.79
N THR A 10 -6.79 5.60 15.95
CA THR A 10 -6.32 4.68 17.01
C THR A 10 -7.42 3.81 17.62
N GLN A 11 -8.69 4.12 17.39
CA GLN A 11 -9.82 3.27 17.78
C GLN A 11 -10.03 2.08 16.83
N LEU A 12 -9.44 2.10 15.63
CA LEU A 12 -9.52 0.98 14.69
C LEU A 12 -8.57 -0.13 15.14
N ALA A 13 -9.11 -1.34 15.33
CA ALA A 13 -8.34 -2.49 15.84
C ALA A 13 -7.09 -2.84 15.02
N TRP A 14 -7.09 -2.53 13.72
CA TRP A 14 -5.99 -2.80 12.80
C TRP A 14 -5.00 -1.63 12.69
N TYR A 15 -5.37 -0.43 13.15
CA TYR A 15 -4.52 0.75 13.09
C TYR A 15 -3.67 0.86 14.36
N THR A 16 -2.44 1.33 14.23
CA THR A 16 -1.49 1.39 15.34
C THR A 16 -1.09 2.83 15.65
N ALA A 17 -1.07 3.17 16.94
CA ALA A 17 -0.61 4.45 17.43
C ALA A 17 0.93 4.58 17.45
N VAL A 18 1.67 3.56 17.01
CA VAL A 18 3.14 3.62 16.97
C VAL A 18 3.58 4.71 16.00
N LYS A 19 4.26 5.74 16.53
CA LYS A 19 4.65 6.96 15.81
C LYS A 19 5.34 6.72 14.46
N SER A 20 6.21 5.71 14.37
CA SER A 20 6.90 5.40 13.11
C SER A 20 5.96 4.93 11.99
N LYS A 21 4.81 4.35 12.37
CA LYS A 21 3.77 3.88 11.46
C LYS A 21 2.64 4.90 11.26
N SER A 22 2.29 5.69 12.29
CA SER A 22 1.24 6.70 12.20
C SER A 22 1.70 7.99 11.51
N ALA A 23 2.96 8.41 11.70
CA ALA A 23 3.46 9.69 11.21
C ALA A 23 3.30 9.92 9.70
N PRO A 24 3.48 8.92 8.80
CA PRO A 24 3.18 9.10 7.38
C PRO A 24 1.71 9.38 7.10
N VAL A 25 0.79 8.72 7.83
CA VAL A 25 -0.66 8.89 7.68
C VAL A 25 -1.10 10.25 8.20
N GLU A 26 -0.58 10.67 9.35
CA GLU A 26 -0.82 12.01 9.90
C GLU A 26 -0.29 13.12 8.99
N ARG A 27 0.85 12.91 8.32
CA ARG A 27 1.41 13.84 7.32
C ARG A 27 0.53 13.98 6.07
N LEU A 28 -0.33 13.00 5.78
CA LEU A 28 -1.35 13.10 4.74
C LEU A 28 -2.61 13.84 5.22
N GLY A 29 -2.65 14.30 6.48
CA GLY A 29 -3.80 14.96 7.08
C GLY A 29 -4.88 14.01 7.59
N ILE A 30 -4.62 12.69 7.59
CA ILE A 30 -5.62 11.69 7.97
C ILE A 30 -5.51 11.41 9.47
N ARG A 31 -6.50 11.86 10.25
CA ARG A 31 -6.50 11.76 11.73
C ARG A 31 -7.73 11.06 12.28
N THR A 32 -8.86 11.19 11.60
CA THR A 32 -10.17 10.65 11.97
C THR A 32 -10.63 9.58 10.98
N TRP A 33 -11.70 8.88 11.33
CA TRP A 33 -12.32 7.91 10.43
C TRP A 33 -12.90 8.60 9.20
N ARG A 34 -13.46 9.81 9.36
CA ARG A 34 -13.93 10.67 8.27
C ARG A 34 -12.80 10.96 7.29
N ASP A 35 -11.66 11.44 7.78
CA ASP A 35 -10.52 11.76 6.91
C ASP A 35 -10.07 10.54 6.09
N LEU A 36 -10.11 9.34 6.70
CA LEU A 36 -9.73 8.10 6.02
C LEU A 36 -10.73 7.72 4.92
N LEU A 37 -12.03 7.83 5.19
CA LEU A 37 -13.07 7.47 4.22
C LEU A 37 -13.16 8.47 3.06
N GLU A 38 -12.87 9.74 3.32
CA GLU A 38 -12.85 10.80 2.31
C GLU A 38 -11.49 10.90 1.58
N HIS A 39 -10.48 10.13 2.00
CA HIS A 39 -9.20 10.02 1.30
C HIS A 39 -9.30 9.07 0.09
N TYR A 40 -9.86 9.57 -1.01
CA TYR A 40 -10.06 8.77 -2.22
C TYR A 40 -8.74 8.33 -2.89
N PRO A 41 -8.69 7.11 -3.46
CA PRO A 41 -7.54 6.64 -4.24
C PRO A 41 -7.27 7.55 -5.45
N ARG A 42 -5.99 7.84 -5.71
CA ARG A 42 -5.57 8.57 -6.94
C ARG A 42 -5.72 7.75 -8.21
N ARG A 43 -5.62 6.43 -8.10
CA ARG A 43 -5.71 5.48 -9.21
C ARG A 43 -6.33 4.18 -8.72
N LEU A 44 -7.22 3.61 -9.53
CA LEU A 44 -7.73 2.26 -9.38
C LEU A 44 -6.96 1.33 -10.32
N GLU A 45 -6.43 0.23 -9.79
CA GLU A 45 -5.81 -0.83 -10.59
C GLU A 45 -6.74 -2.04 -10.63
N ASP A 46 -7.19 -2.42 -11.83
CA ASP A 46 -7.94 -3.66 -12.03
C ASP A 46 -6.98 -4.86 -12.02
N ARG A 47 -7.08 -5.67 -10.96
CA ARG A 47 -6.29 -6.91 -10.79
C ARG A 47 -7.12 -8.17 -10.96
N THR A 48 -8.35 -8.06 -11.50
CA THR A 48 -9.21 -9.22 -11.81
C THR A 48 -8.77 -9.95 -13.08
N ARG A 49 -7.95 -9.28 -13.90
CA ARG A 49 -7.46 -9.79 -15.19
C ARG A 49 -5.95 -9.86 -15.19
N PHE A 50 -5.43 -10.93 -15.78
CA PHE A 50 -4.01 -11.15 -15.95
C PHE A 50 -3.63 -10.95 -17.41
N ALA A 51 -2.66 -10.07 -17.65
CA ALA A 51 -2.11 -9.85 -18.97
C ALA A 51 -1.20 -11.03 -19.38
N ARG A 52 -0.94 -11.14 -20.69
CA ARG A 52 0.14 -11.98 -21.19
C ARG A 52 1.48 -11.40 -20.74
N PHE A 53 2.45 -12.26 -20.44
CA PHE A 53 3.80 -11.83 -20.11
C PHE A 53 4.37 -10.98 -21.26
N PRO A 54 4.88 -9.76 -20.98
CA PRO A 54 5.31 -8.86 -22.03
C PRO A 54 6.62 -9.34 -22.66
N ASN A 55 6.75 -9.16 -23.98
CA ASN A 55 7.97 -9.50 -24.73
C ASN A 55 9.03 -8.37 -24.68
N GLY A 56 8.79 -7.31 -23.91
CA GLY A 56 9.65 -6.14 -23.81
C GLY A 56 9.21 -5.19 -22.69
N ALA A 57 9.95 -4.10 -22.51
CA ALA A 57 9.60 -3.07 -21.53
C ALA A 57 8.24 -2.45 -21.85
N THR A 58 7.44 -2.19 -20.82
CA THR A 58 6.12 -1.58 -20.93
C THR A 58 6.10 -0.25 -20.21
N SER A 59 5.43 0.74 -20.80
CA SER A 59 5.24 2.07 -20.19
C SER A 59 4.14 2.09 -19.12
N GLN A 60 3.28 1.06 -19.10
CA GLN A 60 2.16 0.92 -18.17
C GLN A 60 2.36 -0.30 -17.28
N PRO A 61 1.96 -0.24 -16.00
CA PRO A 61 2.02 -1.42 -15.13
C PRO A 61 1.04 -2.48 -15.61
N VAL A 62 1.45 -3.75 -15.52
CA VAL A 62 0.65 -4.92 -15.90
C VAL A 62 0.51 -5.90 -14.74
N CYS A 63 -0.66 -6.50 -14.57
CA CYS A 63 -0.88 -7.59 -13.63
C CYS A 63 -0.54 -8.93 -14.29
N LEU A 64 0.40 -9.69 -13.72
CA LEU A 64 0.88 -10.97 -14.25
C LEU A 64 0.67 -12.08 -13.21
N ARG A 65 0.52 -13.31 -13.70
CA ARG A 65 0.52 -14.55 -12.88
C ARG A 65 1.46 -15.57 -13.50
N GLY A 66 2.10 -16.39 -12.66
CA GLY A 66 3.00 -17.44 -13.12
C GLY A 66 3.73 -18.13 -11.97
N ILE A 67 4.58 -19.10 -12.31
CA ILE A 67 5.41 -19.81 -11.35
C ILE A 67 6.79 -19.14 -11.31
N VAL A 68 7.23 -18.74 -10.13
CA VAL A 68 8.60 -18.23 -9.92
C VAL A 68 9.56 -19.42 -9.93
N ARG A 69 10.42 -19.49 -10.95
CA ARG A 69 11.40 -20.59 -11.11
C ARG A 69 12.75 -20.32 -10.44
N LYS A 70 13.15 -19.06 -10.37
CA LYS A 70 14.47 -18.67 -9.89
C LYS A 70 14.40 -17.29 -9.24
N VAL A 71 14.99 -17.16 -8.06
CA VAL A 71 15.16 -15.91 -7.35
C VAL A 71 16.66 -15.65 -7.14
N TYR A 72 17.05 -14.38 -7.11
CA TYR A 72 18.41 -13.97 -6.80
C TYR A 72 18.37 -12.92 -5.70
N SER A 73 19.18 -13.08 -4.68
CA SER A 73 19.32 -12.07 -3.65
C SER A 73 20.15 -10.89 -4.17
N ARG A 74 19.66 -9.68 -3.95
CA ARG A 74 20.40 -8.44 -4.17
C ARG A 74 20.68 -7.79 -2.82
N PHE A 75 21.88 -7.22 -2.69
CA PHE A 75 22.31 -6.48 -1.50
C PHE A 75 22.56 -5.02 -1.87
N VAL A 76 22.09 -4.10 -1.04
CA VAL A 76 22.44 -2.67 -1.11
C VAL A 76 22.96 -2.25 0.25
N ARG A 77 24.15 -1.64 0.28
CA ARG A 77 24.83 -1.21 1.51
C ARG A 77 24.93 -2.33 2.57
N GLY A 78 25.25 -3.54 2.12
CA GLY A 78 25.43 -4.71 2.99
C GLY A 78 24.13 -5.35 3.50
N ARG A 79 22.94 -4.84 3.12
CA ARG A 79 21.65 -5.42 3.52
C ARG A 79 20.96 -6.08 2.34
N LYS A 80 20.43 -7.29 2.57
CA LYS A 80 19.62 -8.05 1.61
C LYS A 80 18.29 -7.30 1.37
N ILE A 81 17.94 -7.05 0.11
CA ILE A 81 16.78 -6.21 -0.28
C ILE A 81 15.57 -7.04 -0.69
N VAL A 82 15.78 -8.30 -1.08
CA VAL A 82 14.73 -9.19 -1.59
C VAL A 82 14.98 -10.57 -1.03
N GLU A 83 14.00 -11.11 -0.30
CA GLU A 83 13.95 -12.52 0.11
C GLU A 83 13.46 -13.40 -1.04
#